data_AF-A0A7Y6ZUM5-F1
#
_entry.id   AF-A0A7Y6ZUM5-F1
#
_cell.length_a   1.000
_cell.length_b   1.000
_cell.length_c   1.000
_cell.angle_alpha   90.00
_cell.angle_beta   90.00
_cell.angle_gamma   90.00
#
_symmetry.space_group_name_H-M   'P 1'
#
loop_
_entity.id
_entity.type
_entity.pdbx_description
1 polymer ?
#
loop_
_entity_poly.entity_id
_entity_poly.type
_entity_poly.pdbx_seq_one_letter_code
_entity_poly.pdbx_strand_id
1 'polypeptide(L)'
;MKRIVFTLVLTFISFATISEPSRYEVVAKKYQEFAFNKSVVENAKMQGECLVQLKELTFKKKNEFDPISEWVNYRSVSLLEQYSPCEVLIMLEVANDKIREESKE
;
A
#
# COMPACT_ATOMS: atom_id res chain seq x y z
N MET A 1 0.16 -38.31 -28.23
CA MET A 1 -0.72 -37.43 -27.40
C MET A 1 -0.26 -37.25 -25.95
N LYS A 2 0.50 -38.16 -25.32
CA LYS A 2 0.99 -37.97 -23.93
C LYS A 2 2.12 -36.93 -23.74
N ARG A 3 2.91 -36.64 -24.79
CA ARG A 3 4.02 -35.67 -24.71
C ARG A 3 3.59 -34.20 -24.73
N ILE A 4 2.45 -33.89 -25.36
CA ILE A 4 1.92 -32.51 -25.46
C ILE A 4 1.28 -32.08 -24.13
N VAL A 5 0.69 -33.03 -23.39
CA VAL A 5 0.11 -32.76 -22.06
C VAL A 5 1.19 -32.39 -21.04
N PHE A 6 2.38 -33.00 -21.14
CA PHE A 6 3.48 -32.73 -20.21
C PHE A 6 4.10 -31.34 -20.41
N THR A 7 4.13 -30.82 -21.64
CA THR A 7 4.62 -29.44 -21.89
C THR A 7 3.64 -28.38 -21.44
N LEU A 8 2.33 -28.66 -21.43
CA LEU A 8 1.30 -27.67 -21.05
C LEU A 8 1.20 -27.45 -19.54
N VAL A 9 1.56 -28.45 -18.73
CA VAL A 9 1.55 -28.35 -17.25
C VAL A 9 2.76 -27.53 -16.74
N LEU A 10 3.89 -27.55 -17.45
CA LEU A 10 5.10 -26.84 -17.03
C LEU A 10 5.03 -25.32 -17.28
N THR A 11 4.19 -24.86 -18.21
CA THR A 11 4.03 -23.41 -18.50
C THR A 11 3.11 -22.67 -17.54
N PHE A 12 2.35 -23.36 -16.69
CA PHE A 12 1.43 -22.71 -15.74
C PHE A 12 2.07 -22.26 -14.42
N ILE A 13 3.30 -22.66 -14.11
CA ILE A 13 3.95 -22.39 -12.82
C ILE A 13 4.72 -21.04 -12.84
N SER A 14 4.90 -20.41 -14.00
CA SER A 14 5.87 -19.32 -14.17
C SER A 14 5.40 -17.90 -13.83
N PHE A 15 4.21 -17.70 -13.26
CA PHE A 15 3.68 -16.37 -12.96
C PHE A 15 3.28 -16.16 -11.50
N ALA A 16 4.00 -16.76 -10.55
CA ALA A 16 3.96 -16.24 -9.18
C ALA A 16 4.76 -14.94 -9.14
N THR A 17 4.14 -13.81 -9.44
CA THR A 17 4.74 -12.50 -9.17
C THR A 17 4.86 -12.34 -7.67
N ILE A 18 6.07 -12.53 -7.16
CA ILE A 18 6.41 -12.24 -5.77
C ILE A 18 6.33 -10.72 -5.63
N SER A 19 5.25 -10.24 -5.04
CA SER A 19 5.13 -8.84 -4.64
C SER A 19 6.13 -8.58 -3.51
N GLU A 20 6.85 -7.45 -3.58
CA GLU A 20 7.74 -7.03 -2.50
C GLU A 20 6.92 -6.80 -1.22
N PRO A 21 7.37 -7.30 -0.06
CA PRO A 21 6.61 -7.13 1.18
C PRO A 21 6.48 -5.65 1.52
N SER A 22 5.28 -5.26 1.95
CA SER A 22 5.01 -3.91 2.46
C SER A 22 5.89 -3.60 3.68
N ARG A 23 6.12 -2.31 3.95
CA ARG A 23 6.90 -1.85 5.11
C ARG A 23 6.30 -2.35 6.42
N TYR A 24 4.97 -2.39 6.51
CA TYR A 24 4.29 -2.97 7.67
C TYR A 24 4.57 -4.48 7.79
N GLU A 25 4.51 -5.26 6.70
CA GLU A 25 4.82 -6.70 6.75
C GLU A 25 6.25 -6.99 7.22
N VAL A 26 7.21 -6.15 6.85
CA VAL A 26 8.59 -6.25 7.35
C VAL A 26 8.65 -6.08 8.87
N VAL A 27 7.92 -5.11 9.42
CA VAL A 27 7.84 -4.88 10.88
C VAL A 27 7.08 -6.01 11.57
N ALA A 28 5.90 -6.37 11.06
CA ALA A 28 5.04 -7.41 11.62
C ALA A 28 5.73 -8.78 11.66
N LYS A 29 6.55 -9.10 10.65
CA LYS A 29 7.37 -10.32 10.63
C LYS A 29 8.36 -10.40 11.78
N LYS A 30 8.90 -9.26 12.23
CA LYS A 30 9.85 -9.17 13.35
C LYS A 30 9.14 -9.23 14.72
N TYR A 31 7.89 -8.79 14.80
CA TYR A 31 7.12 -8.68 16.03
C TYR A 31 5.78 -9.42 15.93
N GLN A 32 5.81 -10.71 15.60
CA GLN A 32 4.62 -11.50 15.25
C GLN A 32 3.53 -11.48 16.33
N GLU A 33 3.90 -11.50 17.61
CA GLU A 33 2.96 -11.47 18.74
C GLU A 33 2.15 -10.16 18.82
N PHE A 34 2.70 -9.08 18.26
CA PHE A 34 2.08 -7.74 18.24
C PHE A 34 1.55 -7.36 16.85
N ALA A 35 1.65 -8.27 15.88
CA ALA A 35 1.14 -8.03 14.55
C ALA A 35 -0.39 -7.84 14.58
N PHE A 36 -0.87 -6.84 13.86
CA PHE A 36 -2.30 -6.62 13.72
C PHE A 36 -2.99 -7.79 13.05
N ASN A 37 -4.24 -8.01 13.48
CA ASN A 37 -5.14 -8.92 12.79
C ASN A 37 -5.50 -8.36 11.40
N LYS A 38 -6.03 -9.24 10.55
CA LYS A 38 -6.41 -8.89 9.18
C LYS A 38 -7.39 -7.71 9.09
N SER A 39 -8.36 -7.61 10.01
CA SER A 39 -9.37 -6.55 9.96
C SER A 39 -8.76 -5.16 10.15
N VAL A 40 -7.79 -5.03 11.06
CA VAL A 40 -7.11 -3.76 11.31
C VAL A 40 -6.24 -3.38 10.11
N VAL A 41 -5.54 -4.35 9.51
CA VAL A 41 -4.75 -4.14 8.28
C VAL A 41 -5.64 -3.67 7.14
N GLU A 42 -6.74 -4.36 6.86
CA GLU A 42 -7.66 -4.00 5.77
C GLU A 42 -8.34 -2.64 6.01
N ASN A 43 -8.70 -2.32 7.27
CA ASN A 43 -9.20 -1.00 7.61
C ASN A 43 -8.17 0.10 7.33
N ALA A 44 -6.90 -0.10 7.76
CA ALA A 44 -5.84 0.87 7.50
C ALA A 44 -5.55 1.04 6.00
N LYS A 45 -5.61 -0.04 5.20
CA LYS A 45 -5.48 0.04 3.74
C LYS A 45 -6.61 0.86 3.13
N MET A 46 -7.86 0.57 3.50
CA MET A 46 -9.04 1.33 3.03
C MET A 46 -8.92 2.82 3.36
N GLN A 47 -8.49 3.16 4.57
CA GLN A 47 -8.22 4.54 4.96
C GLN A 47 -7.13 5.17 4.08
N GLY A 48 -6.05 4.43 3.77
CA GLY A 48 -5.04 4.84 2.80
C GLY A 48 -5.61 5.19 1.42
N GLU A 49 -6.52 4.37 0.90
CA GLU A 49 -7.23 4.67 -0.35
C GLU A 49 -8.09 5.93 -0.25
N CYS A 50 -8.83 6.09 0.86
CA CYS A 50 -9.64 7.29 1.10
C CYS A 50 -8.80 8.56 1.14
N LEU A 51 -7.58 8.50 1.67
CA LEU A 51 -6.70 9.67 1.72
C LEU A 51 -6.28 10.15 0.32
N VAL A 52 -6.15 9.24 -0.65
CA VAL A 52 -5.91 9.59 -2.06
C VAL A 52 -7.10 10.34 -2.63
N GLN A 53 -8.31 9.81 -2.42
CA GLN A 53 -9.55 10.45 -2.89
C GLN A 53 -9.76 11.83 -2.24
N LEU A 54 -9.46 11.97 -0.95
CA LEU A 54 -9.51 13.27 -0.25
C LEU A 54 -8.52 14.28 -0.85
N LYS A 55 -7.34 13.84 -1.32
CA LYS A 55 -6.42 14.72 -2.06
C LYS A 55 -7.08 15.24 -3.33
N GLU A 56 -7.69 14.38 -4.14
CA GLU A 56 -8.35 14.78 -5.39
C GLU A 56 -9.47 15.80 -5.17
N LEU A 57 -10.25 15.64 -4.10
CA LEU A 57 -11.32 16.58 -3.73
C LEU A 57 -10.77 17.94 -3.24
N THR A 58 -9.65 17.94 -2.54
CA THR A 58 -9.12 19.14 -1.85
C THR A 58 -8.16 19.93 -2.72
N PHE A 59 -7.44 19.29 -3.64
CA PHE A 59 -6.41 19.91 -4.46
C PHE A 59 -6.86 20.02 -5.93
N LYS A 60 -7.69 21.04 -6.22
CA LYS A 60 -7.82 21.55 -7.60
C LYS A 60 -6.44 22.02 -8.09
N LYS A 61 -5.83 21.25 -9.01
CA LYS A 61 -4.73 21.63 -9.92
C LYS A 61 -3.68 22.57 -9.33
N LYS A 62 -2.94 22.15 -8.30
CA LYS A 62 -1.56 22.64 -8.15
C LYS A 62 -0.68 21.73 -8.99
N ASN A 63 -0.09 22.28 -10.05
CA ASN A 63 0.69 21.53 -11.04
C ASN A 63 1.97 20.89 -10.50
N GLU A 64 2.30 21.12 -9.22
CA GLU A 64 3.46 20.54 -8.57
C GLU A 64 3.03 20.10 -7.17
N PHE A 65 2.63 18.84 -7.08
CA PHE A 65 2.40 18.16 -5.82
C PHE A 65 3.74 17.58 -5.37
N ASP A 66 4.24 17.97 -4.19
CA ASP A 66 5.38 17.31 -3.54
C ASP A 66 4.83 16.28 -2.53
N PRO A 67 4.78 14.99 -2.89
CA PRO A 67 4.22 13.94 -2.05
C PRO A 67 4.94 13.81 -0.72
N ILE A 68 6.23 14.15 -0.68
CA ILE A 68 7.04 13.98 0.52
C ILE A 68 6.72 15.12 1.48
N SER A 69 6.63 16.36 1.00
CA SER A 69 6.38 17.53 1.88
C SER A 69 4.98 17.52 2.50
N GLU A 70 3.93 17.19 1.73
CA GLU A 70 2.55 17.30 2.20
C GLU A 70 2.08 16.10 3.05
N TRP A 71 2.55 14.89 2.75
CA TRP A 71 2.15 13.70 3.50
C TRP A 71 3.00 13.45 4.74
N VAL A 72 4.30 13.77 4.70
CA VAL A 72 5.23 13.45 5.79
C VAL A 72 5.15 14.43 6.95
N ASN A 73 4.64 15.66 6.76
CA ASN A 73 4.67 16.68 7.82
C ASN A 73 3.29 17.01 8.42
N TYR A 74 2.30 17.41 7.62
CA TYR A 74 1.01 17.84 8.20
C TYR A 74 0.04 16.68 8.41
N ARG A 75 -0.12 15.83 7.39
CA ARG A 75 -1.09 14.72 7.44
C ARG A 75 -0.64 13.58 8.35
N SER A 76 0.65 13.23 8.35
CA SER A 76 1.21 12.21 9.24
C SER A 76 1.03 12.56 10.73
N VAL A 77 1.25 13.81 11.12
CA VAL A 77 1.11 14.27 12.51
C VAL A 77 -0.35 14.17 12.96
N SER A 78 -1.30 14.69 12.16
CA SER A 78 -2.73 14.59 12.49
C SER A 78 -3.25 13.15 12.48
N LEU A 79 -2.68 12.27 11.65
CA LEU A 79 -3.01 10.84 11.66
C LEU A 79 -2.44 10.15 12.90
N LEU A 80 -1.22 10.48 13.32
CA LEU A 80 -0.58 9.94 14.53
C LEU A 80 -1.26 10.38 15.83
N GLU A 81 -2.04 11.46 15.80
CA GLU A 81 -2.92 11.84 16.92
C GLU A 81 -4.12 10.89 17.10
N GLN A 82 -4.52 10.18 16.05
CA GLN A 82 -5.75 9.36 16.02
C GLN A 82 -5.49 7.85 15.85
N TYR A 83 -4.38 7.48 15.22
CA TYR A 83 -4.05 6.11 14.84
C TYR A 83 -2.64 5.74 15.31
N SER A 84 -2.40 4.45 15.51
CA SER A 84 -1.07 3.96 15.88
C SER A 84 -0.05 4.11 14.74
N PRO A 85 1.26 4.16 15.03
CA PRO A 85 2.28 4.30 13.99
C PRO A 85 2.23 3.24 12.88
N CYS A 86 1.83 2.00 13.19
CA CYS A 86 1.71 0.94 12.18
C CYS A 86 0.47 1.11 11.31
N GLU A 87 -0.64 1.63 11.84
CA GLU A 87 -1.82 1.97 11.03
C GLU A 87 -1.51 3.14 10.08
N VAL A 88 -0.87 4.20 10.60
CA VAL A 88 -0.43 5.33 9.78
C VAL A 88 0.55 4.90 8.69
N LEU A 89 1.49 3.99 9.02
CA LEU A 89 2.42 3.43 8.03
C LEU A 89 1.69 2.73 6.89
N ILE A 90 0.71 1.87 7.19
CA ILE A 90 -0.10 1.17 6.16
C ILE A 90 -0.88 2.19 5.32
N MET A 91 -1.55 3.15 5.96
CA MET A 91 -2.35 4.17 5.27
C MET A 91 -1.50 4.98 4.28
N LEU A 92 -0.33 5.46 4.72
CA LEU A 92 0.56 6.27 3.90
C LEU A 92 1.24 5.47 2.78
N GLU A 93 1.57 4.20 3.04
CA GLU A 93 2.15 3.31 2.03
C GLU A 93 1.16 3.07 0.88
N VAL A 94 -0.08 2.70 1.18
CA VAL A 94 -1.14 2.54 0.16
C VAL A 94 -1.39 3.84 -0.60
N ALA A 95 -1.50 4.97 0.11
CA ALA A 95 -1.74 6.25 -0.55
C ALA A 95 -0.59 6.64 -1.50
N ASN A 96 0.65 6.44 -1.07
CA ASN A 96 1.84 6.75 -1.87
C ASN A 96 1.94 5.86 -3.11
N ASP A 97 1.66 4.56 -2.99
CA ASP A 97 1.72 3.64 -4.12
C ASP A 97 0.70 4.02 -5.20
N LYS A 98 -0.54 4.32 -4.80
CA LYS A 98 -1.59 4.78 -5.73
C LYS A 98 -1.24 6.10 -6.41
N ILE A 99 -0.73 7.09 -5.67
CA ILE A 99 -0.30 8.37 -6.25
C ILE A 99 0.83 8.16 -7.26
N ARG A 100 1.76 7.22 -7.00
CA ARG A 100 2.86 6.92 -7.92
C ARG A 100 2.39 6.17 -9.15
N GLU A 101 1.34 5.35 -9.04
CA GLU A 101 0.68 4.73 -10.19
C GLU A 101 0.01 5.78 -11.07
N GLU A 102 -0.79 6.69 -10.50
CA GLU A 102 -1.41 7.81 -11.22
C GLU A 102 -0.38 8.71 -11.94
N SER A 103 0.80 8.91 -11.34
CA SER A 103 1.86 9.75 -11.95
C SER A 103 2.57 9.12 -13.15
N LYS A 104 2.35 7.83 -13.43
CA LYS A 104 2.96 7.10 -14.55
C LYS A 104 2.04 7.01 -15.78
N GLU A 105 0.77 7.37 -15.63
CA GLU A 105 -0.22 7.48 -16.72
C GLU A 105 -0.21 8.87 -17.36
#